data_AF-A0A7S2PZR0-F1
#
_entry.id   AF-A0A7S2PZR0-F1
#
_cell.length_a   1.000
_cell.length_b   1.000
_cell.length_c   1.000
_cell.angle_alpha   90.00
_cell.angle_beta   90.00
_cell.angle_gamma   90.00
#
_symmetry.space_group_name_H-M   'P 1'
#
loop_
_entity.id
_entity.type
_entity.pdbx_description
1 polymer ?
#
loop_
_entity_poly.entity_id
_entity_poly.type
_entity_poly.pdbx_seq_one_letter_code
_entity_poly.pdbx_strand_id
1 'polypeptide(L)'
;MPCSRGVRRVQRPILLTAVATCALYGIPGMSPFSAGRAPGLAMVEGGEEEGPGFVTKVVGAAAQGATAATVAAILSAVTEPIVNRLLVKRMTFAAAFNEISFSLVSNFFLTTFPTNMMKFPVFEVINMALSFTDLSGAVRGVVNGWLFCTVMLPVTNYRFRKSMGWEINPALLYQAYIPTVTRDIVYGWSRGAVGNALNDAMQPETFAAKAFVFGLTVFAACIISSPGNEWRGYTLQPPNRKLPFAEYFKPVNYVRSTGVGATIMGIALMVGMLATPYAEIAFAFVKGHSMVVIGILLLGGIAAGVMKR
;
A
#
# COMPACT_ATOMS: atom_id res chain seq x y z
N MET A 1 -11.15 28.05 -37.93
CA MET A 1 -9.66 28.11 -37.87
C MET A 1 -9.25 29.57 -37.65
N PRO A 2 -8.13 29.89 -36.99
CA PRO A 2 -7.42 29.24 -35.87
C PRO A 2 -7.28 30.22 -34.67
N CYS A 3 -7.01 29.80 -33.42
CA CYS A 3 -5.65 29.69 -32.92
C CYS A 3 -5.62 28.88 -31.62
N SER A 4 -4.99 27.71 -31.68
CA SER A 4 -4.52 26.97 -30.52
C SER A 4 -2.99 27.10 -30.51
N ARG A 5 -2.39 27.28 -29.32
CA ARG A 5 -1.04 26.83 -28.93
C ARG A 5 -0.67 27.51 -27.61
N GLY A 6 -0.35 26.74 -26.57
CA GLY A 6 0.21 27.36 -25.37
C GLY A 6 0.41 26.52 -24.11
N VAL A 7 0.01 25.25 -24.01
CA VAL A 7 0.24 24.49 -22.75
C VAL A 7 0.52 23.01 -23.04
N ARG A 8 1.69 22.67 -23.60
CA ARG A 8 2.10 21.24 -23.79
C ARG A 8 3.57 20.90 -23.55
N ARG A 9 4.44 21.82 -23.10
CA ARG A 9 5.89 21.55 -23.00
C ARG A 9 6.46 21.29 -21.60
N VAL A 10 5.73 21.54 -20.51
CA VAL A 10 6.32 21.53 -19.15
C VAL A 10 6.19 20.17 -18.42
N GLN A 11 5.36 19.24 -18.88
CA GLN A 11 5.12 17.96 -18.15
C GLN A 11 6.12 16.83 -18.45
N ARG A 12 6.80 16.87 -19.61
CA ARG A 12 7.81 15.85 -19.98
C ARG A 12 9.12 15.94 -19.18
N PRO A 13 9.68 17.13 -18.85
CA PRO A 13 10.93 17.18 -18.10
C PRO A 13 10.77 16.62 -16.68
N ILE A 14 9.67 16.90 -15.97
CA ILE A 14 9.49 16.47 -14.57
C ILE A 14 9.50 14.93 -14.43
N LEU A 15 8.86 14.21 -15.36
CA LEU A 15 8.82 12.74 -15.33
C LEU A 15 10.19 12.13 -15.65
N LEU A 16 10.93 12.73 -16.60
CA LEU A 16 12.30 12.33 -16.94
C LEU A 16 13.28 12.67 -15.81
N THR A 17 13.10 13.80 -15.13
CA THR A 17 13.88 14.17 -13.96
C THR A 17 13.61 13.20 -12.82
N ALA A 18 12.35 12.84 -12.52
CA ALA A 18 12.05 11.86 -11.48
C ALA A 18 12.66 10.48 -11.77
N VAL A 19 12.60 9.99 -13.02
CA VAL A 19 13.20 8.71 -13.42
C VAL A 19 14.74 8.78 -13.40
N ALA A 20 15.34 9.88 -13.86
CA ALA A 20 16.78 10.08 -13.83
C ALA A 20 17.32 10.23 -12.39
N THR A 21 16.57 10.92 -11.54
CA THR A 21 16.77 10.99 -10.08
C THR A 21 16.74 9.56 -9.51
N CYS A 22 15.69 8.78 -9.73
CA CYS A 22 15.64 7.38 -9.27
C CYS A 22 16.82 6.51 -9.78
N ALA A 23 17.28 6.73 -11.01
CA ALA A 23 18.41 5.99 -11.60
C ALA A 23 19.77 6.42 -11.00
N LEU A 24 19.94 7.69 -10.65
CA LEU A 24 21.18 8.24 -10.09
C LEU A 24 21.31 8.00 -8.57
N TYR A 25 20.20 7.93 -7.83
CA TYR A 25 20.21 7.61 -6.38
C TYR A 25 20.41 6.12 -6.05
N GLY A 26 20.50 5.25 -7.07
CA GLY A 26 20.77 3.82 -6.91
C GLY A 26 22.27 3.43 -6.93
N ILE A 27 23.18 4.40 -7.12
CA ILE A 27 24.63 4.14 -7.20
C ILE A 27 25.26 4.32 -5.80
N PRO A 28 25.83 3.25 -5.19
CA PRO A 28 26.54 3.36 -3.92
C PRO A 28 27.70 4.37 -4.04
N GLY A 29 27.79 5.33 -3.12
CA GLY A 29 28.90 6.29 -3.02
C GLY A 29 28.63 7.72 -3.49
N MET A 30 27.43 8.04 -3.99
CA MET A 30 27.09 9.41 -4.45
C MET A 30 25.97 10.10 -3.66
N SER A 31 25.50 9.52 -2.56
CA SER A 31 24.47 10.16 -1.72
C SER A 31 25.12 11.08 -0.66
N PRO A 32 24.83 12.39 -0.64
CA PRO A 32 25.25 13.29 0.44
C PRO A 32 24.56 13.01 1.79
N PHE A 33 23.65 12.03 1.86
CA PHE A 33 22.95 11.60 3.08
C PHE A 33 23.52 10.32 3.70
N SER A 34 24.75 9.94 3.35
CA SER A 34 25.45 8.82 3.96
C SER A 34 26.10 9.21 5.29
N ALA A 35 25.34 9.23 6.37
CA ALA A 35 25.82 8.93 7.72
C ALA A 35 24.65 8.81 8.70
N GLY A 36 24.50 7.63 9.31
CA GLY A 36 23.72 7.46 10.53
C GLY A 36 22.43 6.65 10.37
N ARG A 37 22.32 5.60 11.21
CA ARG A 37 21.12 4.83 11.61
C ARG A 37 19.95 4.85 10.64
N ALA A 38 19.61 3.72 10.03
CA ALA A 38 18.47 3.58 9.12
C ALA A 38 17.10 3.66 9.82
N PRO A 39 16.28 4.73 9.66
CA PRO A 39 14.94 4.79 10.21
C PRO A 39 13.96 5.25 9.10
N GLY A 40 13.55 4.31 8.25
CA GLY A 40 12.69 4.68 7.10
C GLY A 40 11.60 3.68 6.73
N LEU A 41 11.64 2.45 7.25
CA LEU A 41 10.62 1.45 6.90
C LEU A 41 10.05 0.67 8.08
N ALA A 42 10.71 0.64 9.23
CA ALA A 42 10.15 0.19 10.49
C ALA A 42 10.50 1.24 11.54
N MET A 43 9.52 2.02 11.98
CA MET A 43 9.65 2.95 13.09
C MET A 43 9.42 2.20 14.40
N VAL A 44 10.17 1.11 14.58
CA VAL A 44 10.19 0.37 15.83
C VAL A 44 11.56 0.63 16.43
N GLU A 45 11.58 1.34 17.56
CA GLU A 45 12.79 1.60 18.31
C GLU A 45 13.45 0.29 18.71
N GLY A 46 14.67 0.07 18.23
CA GLY A 46 15.60 -0.86 18.85
C GLY A 46 16.21 -0.19 20.08
N GLY A 47 15.54 -0.33 21.23
CA GLY A 47 16.12 -0.02 22.54
C GLY A 47 17.02 -1.16 23.00
N GLU A 48 18.10 -0.84 23.70
CA GLU A 48 19.18 -1.74 24.17
C GLU A 48 18.80 -2.61 25.40
N GLU A 49 17.54 -3.01 25.53
CA GLU A 49 17.13 -4.13 26.41
C GLU A 49 16.66 -5.25 25.51
N GLU A 50 17.14 -6.51 25.70
CA GLU A 50 16.89 -7.69 24.87
C GLU A 50 15.59 -7.56 24.05
N GLY A 51 15.74 -7.00 22.84
CA GLY A 51 14.60 -6.52 22.08
C GLY A 51 13.64 -7.67 21.78
N PRO A 52 12.34 -7.38 21.54
CA PRO A 52 11.39 -8.41 21.18
C PRO A 52 11.95 -9.22 20.00
N GLY A 53 12.12 -10.53 20.19
CA GLY A 53 12.75 -11.38 19.18
C GLY A 53 12.06 -11.29 17.82
N PHE A 54 12.78 -11.62 16.74
CA PHE A 54 12.33 -11.55 15.35
C PHE A 54 10.83 -11.85 15.13
N VAL A 55 10.35 -12.97 15.69
CA VAL A 55 8.96 -13.41 15.55
C VAL A 55 7.96 -12.40 16.13
N THR A 56 8.23 -11.80 17.29
CA THR A 56 7.34 -10.81 17.91
C THR A 56 7.21 -9.57 17.02
N LYS A 57 8.32 -9.09 16.44
CA LYS A 57 8.31 -7.94 15.52
C LYS A 57 7.59 -8.23 14.22
N VAL A 58 7.78 -9.44 13.67
CA VAL A 58 7.03 -9.89 12.48
C VAL A 58 5.53 -9.98 12.75
N VAL A 59 5.12 -10.48 13.92
CA VAL A 59 3.70 -10.51 14.32
C VAL A 59 3.14 -9.10 14.50
N GLY A 60 3.90 -8.20 15.14
CA GLY A 60 3.53 -6.78 15.25
C GLY A 60 3.32 -6.15 13.87
N ALA A 61 4.22 -6.41 12.92
CA ALA A 61 4.10 -5.92 11.54
C ALA A 61 2.90 -6.52 10.79
N ALA A 62 2.61 -7.82 10.97
CA ALA A 62 1.42 -8.45 10.40
C ALA A 62 0.14 -7.81 10.94
N ALA A 63 0.07 -7.56 12.25
CA ALA A 63 -1.07 -6.92 12.90
C ALA A 63 -1.23 -5.45 12.50
N GLN A 64 -0.13 -4.71 12.35
CA GLN A 64 -0.12 -3.38 11.75
C GLN A 64 -0.74 -3.40 10.35
N GLY A 65 -0.29 -4.33 9.51
CA GLY A 65 -0.84 -4.52 8.17
C GLY A 65 -2.33 -4.88 8.19
N ALA A 66 -2.77 -5.72 9.13
CA ALA A 66 -4.16 -6.11 9.26
C ALA A 66 -5.03 -4.91 9.70
N THR A 67 -4.61 -4.17 10.72
CA THR A 67 -5.31 -2.94 11.14
C THR A 67 -5.41 -1.94 9.99
N ALA A 68 -4.30 -1.70 9.29
CA ALA A 68 -4.30 -0.85 8.11
C ALA A 68 -5.27 -1.36 7.04
N ALA A 69 -5.40 -2.69 6.88
CA ALA A 69 -6.27 -3.26 5.86
C ALA A 69 -7.74 -3.00 6.17
N THR A 70 -8.12 -3.10 7.44
CA THR A 70 -9.45 -2.75 7.92
C THR A 70 -9.74 -1.26 7.68
N VAL A 71 -8.84 -0.38 8.11
CA VAL A 71 -9.02 1.07 7.98
C VAL A 71 -9.11 1.48 6.51
N ALA A 72 -8.20 0.98 5.66
CA ALA A 72 -8.26 1.26 4.23
C ALA A 72 -9.54 0.72 3.61
N ALA A 73 -10.01 -0.47 3.98
CA ALA A 73 -11.25 -1.02 3.45
C ALA A 73 -12.47 -0.19 3.85
N ILE A 74 -12.53 0.32 5.09
CA ILE A 74 -13.60 1.21 5.55
C ILE A 74 -13.57 2.53 4.76
N LEU A 75 -12.40 3.16 4.67
CA LEU A 75 -12.24 4.43 3.96
C LEU A 75 -12.60 4.26 2.47
N SER A 76 -12.01 3.27 1.79
CA SER A 76 -12.30 2.95 0.38
C SER A 76 -13.78 2.64 0.16
N ALA A 77 -14.44 1.90 1.06
CA ALA A 77 -15.84 1.54 0.91
C ALA A 77 -16.78 2.77 0.89
N VAL A 78 -16.38 3.86 1.53
CA VAL A 78 -17.14 5.13 1.51
C VAL A 78 -16.70 6.02 0.35
N THR A 79 -15.38 6.16 0.13
CA THR A 79 -14.85 7.16 -0.80
C THR A 79 -14.87 6.69 -2.26
N GLU A 80 -14.57 5.42 -2.55
CA GLU A 80 -14.47 4.93 -3.92
C GLU A 80 -15.82 4.97 -4.67
N PRO A 81 -16.96 4.61 -4.05
CA PRO A 81 -18.26 4.76 -4.70
C PRO A 81 -18.61 6.21 -5.09
N ILE A 82 -18.17 7.18 -4.29
CA ILE A 82 -18.36 8.61 -4.56
C ILE A 82 -17.44 9.03 -5.72
N VAL A 83 -16.16 8.69 -5.65
CA VAL A 83 -15.16 9.01 -6.69
C VAL A 83 -15.55 8.41 -8.04
N ASN A 84 -16.00 7.15 -8.06
CA ASN A 84 -16.45 6.49 -9.27
C ASN A 84 -17.67 7.21 -9.90
N ARG A 85 -18.60 7.71 -9.10
CA ARG A 85 -19.75 8.50 -9.61
C ARG A 85 -19.32 9.87 -10.15
N LEU A 86 -18.43 10.55 -9.46
CA LEU A 86 -17.89 11.84 -9.91
C LEU A 86 -17.10 11.69 -11.22
N LEU A 87 -16.22 10.69 -11.31
CA LEU A 87 -15.27 10.55 -12.42
C LEU A 87 -15.85 9.78 -13.62
N VAL A 88 -16.62 8.72 -13.36
CA VAL A 88 -17.17 7.86 -14.42
C VAL A 88 -18.56 8.33 -14.82
N LYS A 89 -19.46 8.55 -13.86
CA LYS A 89 -20.83 9.00 -14.15
C LYS A 89 -20.97 10.51 -14.33
N ARG A 90 -19.90 11.29 -14.08
CA ARG A 90 -19.88 12.77 -14.20
C ARG A 90 -20.99 13.46 -13.40
N MET A 91 -21.31 12.90 -12.24
CA MET A 91 -22.31 13.47 -11.34
C MET A 91 -21.72 14.61 -10.49
N THR A 92 -22.57 15.49 -9.98
CA THR A 92 -22.17 16.43 -8.93
C THR A 92 -21.94 15.69 -7.61
N PHE A 93 -21.16 16.28 -6.70
CA PHE A 93 -20.90 15.69 -5.40
C PHE A 93 -22.18 15.43 -4.59
N ALA A 94 -23.09 16.41 -4.55
CA ALA A 94 -24.35 16.28 -3.83
C ALA A 94 -25.20 15.10 -4.36
N ALA A 95 -25.31 14.95 -5.68
CA ALA A 95 -26.04 13.85 -6.29
C ALA A 95 -25.34 12.49 -6.03
N ALA A 96 -24.02 12.44 -6.10
CA ALA A 96 -23.26 11.24 -5.83
C ALA A 96 -23.38 10.78 -4.36
N PHE A 97 -23.38 11.73 -3.42
CA PHE A 97 -23.52 11.48 -1.99
C PHE A 97 -24.90 10.92 -1.64
N ASN A 98 -25.96 11.46 -2.24
CA ASN A 98 -27.32 10.99 -2.03
C ASN A 98 -27.58 9.58 -2.58
N GLU A 99 -26.76 9.09 -3.53
CA GLU A 99 -26.83 7.71 -4.03
C GLU A 99 -26.05 6.69 -3.17
N ILE A 100 -25.33 7.15 -2.14
CA ILE A 100 -24.59 6.26 -1.25
C ILE A 100 -25.57 5.59 -0.28
N SER A 101 -25.75 4.29 -0.45
CA SER A 101 -26.52 3.45 0.46
C SER A 101 -25.61 2.54 1.28
N PHE A 102 -26.08 2.13 2.46
CA PHE A 102 -25.36 1.17 3.30
C PHE A 102 -25.07 -0.15 2.57
N SER A 103 -26.02 -0.63 1.76
CA SER A 103 -25.84 -1.84 0.95
C SER A 103 -24.66 -1.71 -0.02
N LEU A 104 -24.52 -0.55 -0.68
CA LEU A 104 -23.41 -0.29 -1.59
C LEU A 104 -22.07 -0.26 -0.86
N VAL A 105 -22.00 0.46 0.27
CA VAL A 105 -20.79 0.55 1.10
C VAL A 105 -20.39 -0.83 1.61
N SER A 106 -21.34 -1.61 2.13
CA SER A 106 -21.10 -2.97 2.62
C SER A 106 -20.55 -3.90 1.53
N ASN A 107 -21.12 -3.85 0.32
CA ASN A 107 -20.62 -4.64 -0.81
C ASN A 107 -19.19 -4.25 -1.23
N PHE A 108 -18.88 -2.96 -1.24
CA PHE A 108 -17.52 -2.48 -1.50
C PHE A 108 -16.54 -2.89 -0.38
N PHE A 109 -16.97 -2.83 0.87
CA PHE A 109 -16.18 -3.29 2.01
C PHE A 109 -15.87 -4.79 1.90
N LEU A 110 -16.88 -5.63 1.68
CA LEU A 110 -16.74 -7.09 1.58
C LEU A 110 -15.83 -7.54 0.44
N THR A 111 -15.70 -6.74 -0.61
CA THR A 111 -14.79 -7.04 -1.74
C THR A 111 -13.39 -6.49 -1.54
N THR A 112 -13.27 -5.34 -0.87
CA THR A 112 -11.98 -4.66 -0.63
C THR A 112 -11.22 -5.27 0.54
N PHE A 113 -11.93 -5.55 1.62
CA PHE A 113 -11.37 -6.04 2.88
C PHE A 113 -10.53 -7.31 2.72
N PRO A 114 -11.00 -8.41 2.10
CA PRO A 114 -10.22 -9.64 2.00
C PRO A 114 -8.89 -9.44 1.26
N THR A 115 -8.87 -8.52 0.29
CA THR A 115 -7.67 -8.28 -0.53
C THR A 115 -6.67 -7.40 0.18
N ASN A 116 -7.14 -6.38 0.89
CA ASN A 116 -6.25 -5.57 1.72
C ASN A 116 -5.68 -6.41 2.87
N MET A 117 -6.49 -7.33 3.43
CA MET A 117 -6.08 -8.27 4.48
C MET A 117 -5.00 -9.26 4.05
N MET A 118 -4.80 -9.46 2.75
CA MET A 118 -3.63 -10.19 2.25
C MET A 118 -2.47 -9.25 1.96
N LYS A 119 -2.74 -8.12 1.29
CA LYS A 119 -1.68 -7.22 0.81
C LYS A 119 -0.89 -6.56 1.92
N PHE A 120 -1.55 -5.90 2.87
CA PHE A 120 -0.82 -5.09 3.84
C PHE A 120 -0.05 -5.94 4.85
N PRO A 121 -0.60 -7.03 5.44
CA PRO A 121 0.19 -7.90 6.29
C PRO A 121 1.41 -8.47 5.57
N VAL A 122 1.27 -8.96 4.33
CA VAL A 122 2.40 -9.50 3.57
C VAL A 122 3.47 -8.44 3.32
N PHE A 123 3.07 -7.22 2.91
CA PHE A 123 4.03 -6.14 2.69
C PHE A 123 4.79 -5.79 3.98
N GLU A 124 4.09 -5.61 5.10
CA GLU A 124 4.71 -5.20 6.36
C GLU A 124 5.56 -6.33 6.97
N VAL A 125 5.16 -7.60 6.80
CA VAL A 125 5.96 -8.76 7.21
C VAL A 125 7.26 -8.85 6.42
N ILE A 126 7.23 -8.75 5.09
CA ILE A 126 8.44 -8.77 4.25
C ILE A 126 9.34 -7.60 4.64
N ASN A 127 8.76 -6.41 4.79
CA ASN A 127 9.49 -5.22 5.18
C ASN A 127 10.18 -5.37 6.55
N MET A 128 9.47 -5.91 7.53
CA MET A 128 9.99 -6.16 8.87
C MET A 128 11.06 -7.24 8.84
N ALA A 129 10.86 -8.34 8.11
CA ALA A 129 11.86 -9.38 7.97
C ALA A 129 13.17 -8.84 7.35
N LEU A 130 13.07 -8.00 6.32
CA LEU A 130 14.23 -7.36 5.71
C LEU A 130 14.88 -6.30 6.62
N SER A 131 14.22 -5.85 7.69
CA SER A 131 14.84 -4.94 8.66
C SER A 131 15.93 -5.59 9.51
N PHE A 132 15.97 -6.92 9.57
CA PHE A 132 17.01 -7.72 10.21
C PHE A 132 18.19 -8.04 9.26
N THR A 133 18.30 -7.32 8.15
CA THR A 133 19.41 -7.46 7.18
C THR A 133 20.21 -6.17 7.10
N ASP A 134 21.46 -6.24 6.63
CA ASP A 134 22.36 -5.09 6.48
C ASP A 134 22.03 -4.18 5.27
N LEU A 135 20.86 -4.35 4.66
CA LEU A 135 20.44 -3.57 3.50
C LEU A 135 20.10 -2.14 3.91
N SER A 136 20.60 -1.16 3.14
CA SER A 136 20.21 0.24 3.30
C SER A 136 18.69 0.41 3.09
N GLY A 137 18.09 1.44 3.69
CA GLY A 137 16.64 1.65 3.64
C GLY A 137 16.06 1.69 2.21
N ALA A 138 16.76 2.32 1.27
CA ALA A 138 16.37 2.39 -0.13
C ALA A 138 16.46 1.01 -0.82
N VAL A 139 17.55 0.26 -0.62
CA VAL A 139 17.75 -1.07 -1.22
C VAL A 139 16.78 -2.08 -0.61
N ARG A 140 16.56 -2.04 0.71
CA ARG A 140 15.51 -2.80 1.40
C ARG A 140 14.14 -2.52 0.77
N GLY A 141 13.85 -1.26 0.48
CA GLY A 141 12.64 -0.84 -0.22
C GLY A 141 12.48 -1.50 -1.59
N VAL A 142 13.54 -1.51 -2.40
CA VAL A 142 13.55 -2.17 -3.72
C VAL A 142 13.28 -3.68 -3.58
N VAL A 143 14.02 -4.35 -2.69
CA VAL A 143 13.88 -5.81 -2.48
C VAL A 143 12.48 -6.14 -1.97
N ASN A 144 11.96 -5.37 -1.02
CA ASN A 144 10.61 -5.53 -0.51
C ASN A 144 9.56 -5.39 -1.63
N GLY A 145 9.64 -4.32 -2.43
CA GLY A 145 8.73 -4.10 -3.55
C GLY A 145 8.74 -5.24 -4.57
N TRP A 146 9.93 -5.76 -4.89
CA TRP A 146 10.10 -6.91 -5.78
C TRP A 146 9.49 -8.19 -5.19
N LEU A 147 9.84 -8.55 -3.95
CA LEU A 147 9.33 -9.74 -3.27
C LEU A 147 7.81 -9.67 -3.10
N PHE A 148 7.31 -8.53 -2.61
CA PHE A 148 5.88 -8.29 -2.43
C PHE A 148 5.10 -8.49 -3.73
N CYS A 149 5.54 -7.88 -4.83
CA CYS A 149 4.87 -8.03 -6.11
C CYS A 149 4.90 -9.48 -6.57
N THR A 150 6.04 -10.16 -6.45
CA THR A 150 6.19 -11.56 -6.88
C THR A 150 5.24 -12.48 -6.14
N VAL A 151 5.11 -12.30 -4.82
CA VAL A 151 4.22 -13.11 -3.97
C VAL A 151 2.74 -12.76 -4.19
N MET A 152 2.42 -11.47 -4.27
CA MET A 152 1.02 -11.02 -4.25
C MET A 152 0.37 -10.91 -5.62
N LEU A 153 1.14 -10.76 -6.70
CA LEU A 153 0.56 -10.56 -8.03
C LEU A 153 -0.37 -11.72 -8.44
N PRO A 154 0.00 -13.01 -8.26
CA PRO A 154 -0.87 -14.12 -8.64
C PRO A 154 -2.21 -14.09 -7.90
N VAL A 155 -2.18 -13.78 -6.60
CA VAL A 155 -3.38 -13.67 -5.76
C VAL A 155 -4.27 -12.52 -6.24
N THR A 156 -3.67 -11.36 -6.53
CA THR A 156 -4.43 -10.19 -6.98
C THR A 156 -5.04 -10.39 -8.37
N ASN A 157 -4.31 -11.00 -9.28
CA ASN A 157 -4.78 -11.30 -10.63
C ASN A 157 -5.80 -12.45 -10.62
N TYR A 158 -5.65 -13.46 -9.77
CA TYR A 158 -6.65 -14.50 -9.56
C TYR A 158 -8.01 -13.89 -9.16
N ARG A 159 -8.02 -13.00 -8.16
CA ARG A 159 -9.24 -12.30 -7.72
C ARG A 159 -9.86 -11.50 -8.86
N PHE A 160 -9.05 -10.74 -9.58
CA PHE A 160 -9.52 -9.91 -10.69
C PHE A 160 -10.16 -10.75 -11.80
N ARG A 161 -9.48 -11.82 -12.25
CA ARG A 161 -9.99 -12.71 -13.29
C ARG A 161 -11.27 -13.43 -12.85
N LYS A 162 -11.32 -13.90 -11.60
CA LYS A 162 -12.52 -14.51 -11.01
C LYS A 162 -13.70 -13.54 -10.99
N SER A 163 -13.48 -12.27 -10.61
CA SER A 163 -14.54 -11.25 -10.60
C SER A 163 -15.07 -10.89 -12.00
N MET A 164 -14.28 -11.12 -13.04
CA MET A 164 -14.64 -10.87 -14.44
C MET A 164 -15.18 -12.12 -15.16
N GLY A 165 -15.24 -13.28 -14.48
CA GLY A 165 -15.63 -14.55 -15.10
C GLY A 165 -14.64 -15.03 -16.17
N TRP A 166 -13.37 -14.62 -16.09
CA TRP A 166 -12.36 -14.98 -17.08
C TRP A 166 -11.64 -16.28 -16.71
N GLU A 167 -11.10 -16.96 -17.72
CA GLU A 167 -10.32 -18.20 -17.56
C GLU A 167 -9.16 -17.99 -16.57
N ILE A 168 -8.95 -18.94 -15.66
CA ILE A 168 -7.87 -18.90 -14.67
C ILE A 168 -6.74 -19.81 -15.15
N ASN A 169 -5.66 -19.19 -15.65
CA ASN A 169 -4.46 -19.89 -16.13
C ASN A 169 -3.23 -19.33 -15.40
N PRO A 170 -2.31 -20.18 -14.88
CA PRO A 170 -1.09 -19.73 -14.18
C PRO A 170 -0.26 -18.69 -14.94
N ALA A 171 -0.13 -18.80 -16.26
CA ALA A 171 0.60 -17.84 -17.07
C ALA A 171 -0.04 -16.43 -17.05
N LEU A 172 -1.37 -16.38 -16.93
CA LEU A 172 -2.15 -15.14 -16.87
C LEU A 172 -2.15 -14.51 -15.47
N LEU A 173 -1.75 -15.26 -14.43
CA LEU A 173 -1.63 -14.74 -13.07
C LEU A 173 -0.46 -13.76 -12.93
N TYR A 174 0.55 -13.83 -13.80
CA TYR A 174 1.65 -12.86 -13.89
C TYR A 174 1.43 -11.81 -15.00
N GLN A 175 0.21 -11.70 -15.54
CA GLN A 175 -0.10 -10.65 -16.51
C GLN A 175 0.18 -9.27 -15.91
N ALA A 176 0.83 -8.41 -16.70
CA ALA A 176 1.28 -7.09 -16.29
C ALA A 176 2.27 -7.11 -15.10
N TYR A 177 3.10 -8.15 -14.99
CA TYR A 177 4.15 -8.24 -13.98
C TYR A 177 5.11 -7.04 -14.03
N ILE A 178 5.69 -6.74 -15.20
CA ILE A 178 6.68 -5.64 -15.38
C ILE A 178 6.16 -4.28 -14.86
N PRO A 179 4.99 -3.77 -15.28
CA PRO A 179 4.51 -2.49 -14.76
C PRO A 179 4.16 -2.58 -13.26
N THR A 180 3.70 -3.73 -12.77
CA THR A 180 3.33 -3.88 -11.36
C THR A 180 4.56 -3.95 -10.44
N VAL A 181 5.58 -4.73 -10.81
CA VAL A 181 6.81 -4.86 -10.04
C VAL A 181 7.60 -3.56 -10.07
N THR A 182 7.61 -2.84 -11.19
CA THR A 182 8.23 -1.51 -11.28
C THR A 182 7.58 -0.54 -10.31
N ARG A 183 6.24 -0.49 -10.29
CA ARG A 183 5.49 0.33 -9.33
C ARG A 183 5.86 -0.03 -7.89
N ASP A 184 5.87 -1.32 -7.55
CA ASP A 184 6.10 -1.77 -6.18
C ASP A 184 7.54 -1.54 -5.71
N ILE A 185 8.53 -1.69 -6.61
CA ILE A 185 9.92 -1.30 -6.39
C ILE A 185 10.04 0.21 -6.12
N VAL A 186 9.45 1.03 -6.99
CA VAL A 186 9.48 2.50 -6.83
C VAL A 186 8.80 2.90 -5.53
N TYR A 187 7.68 2.26 -5.18
CA TYR A 187 6.98 2.48 -3.92
C TYR A 187 7.86 2.16 -2.71
N GLY A 188 8.46 0.97 -2.68
CA GLY A 188 9.33 0.54 -1.58
C GLY A 188 10.57 1.43 -1.45
N TRP A 189 11.24 1.74 -2.56
CA TRP A 189 12.35 2.69 -2.60
C TRP A 189 11.95 4.07 -2.07
N SER A 190 10.81 4.60 -2.55
CA SER A 190 10.31 5.92 -2.15
C SER A 190 9.98 5.98 -0.67
N ARG A 191 9.42 4.91 -0.10
CA ARG A 191 9.18 4.84 1.35
C ARG A 191 10.50 4.94 2.12
N GLY A 192 11.56 4.26 1.69
CA GLY A 192 12.87 4.35 2.32
C GLY A 192 13.50 5.73 2.20
N ALA A 193 13.50 6.30 0.98
CA ALA A 193 14.12 7.59 0.72
C ALA A 193 13.35 8.77 1.36
N VAL A 194 12.04 8.85 1.13
CA VAL A 194 11.20 9.91 1.69
C VAL A 194 11.03 9.74 3.20
N GLY A 195 10.96 8.50 3.69
CA GLY A 195 10.88 8.21 5.12
C GLY A 195 12.07 8.78 5.88
N ASN A 196 13.28 8.59 5.38
CA ASN A 196 14.48 9.18 5.98
C ASN A 196 14.40 10.71 5.94
N ALA A 197 14.10 11.30 4.78
CA ALA A 197 14.04 12.76 4.63
C ALA A 197 12.99 13.42 5.55
N LEU A 198 11.81 12.81 5.71
CA LEU A 198 10.77 13.32 6.60
C LEU A 198 11.13 13.14 8.08
N ASN A 199 11.80 12.05 8.45
CA ASN A 199 12.29 11.87 9.82
C ASN A 199 13.35 12.89 10.18
N ASP A 200 14.30 13.15 9.28
CA ASP A 200 15.36 14.14 9.49
C ASP A 200 14.79 15.56 9.59
N ALA A 201 13.77 15.87 8.78
CA ALA A 201 13.16 17.19 8.75
C ALA A 201 12.20 17.45 9.94
N MET A 202 11.45 16.44 10.39
CA MET A 202 10.40 16.60 11.40
C MET A 202 10.82 16.17 12.80
N GLN A 203 11.88 15.36 12.92
CA GLN A 203 12.43 14.85 14.18
C GLN A 203 11.34 14.41 15.17
N PRO A 204 10.45 13.46 14.79
CA PRO A 204 9.31 13.11 15.61
C PRO A 204 9.73 12.40 16.90
N GLU A 205 9.43 13.01 18.05
CA GLU A 205 9.83 12.46 19.36
C GLU A 205 8.82 11.43 19.89
N THR A 206 7.52 11.72 19.79
CA THR A 206 6.46 10.85 20.31
C THR A 206 6.10 9.73 19.34
N PHE A 207 5.58 8.61 19.86
CA PHE A 207 5.10 7.51 19.01
C PHE A 207 3.98 7.96 18.04
N ALA A 208 3.11 8.86 18.49
CA ALA A 208 2.06 9.43 17.65
C ALA A 208 2.64 10.28 16.51
N ALA A 209 3.65 11.11 16.79
CA ALA A 209 4.36 11.89 15.77
C ALA A 209 5.09 10.96 14.77
N LYS A 210 5.70 9.89 15.27
CA LYS A 210 6.35 8.85 14.45
C LYS A 210 5.36 8.17 13.50
N ALA A 211 4.16 7.83 13.99
CA ALA A 211 3.09 7.27 13.17
C ALA A 211 2.57 8.27 12.12
N PHE A 212 2.46 9.55 12.48
CA PHE A 212 2.07 10.61 11.54
C PHE A 212 3.08 10.77 10.40
N VAL A 213 4.38 10.84 10.74
CA VAL A 213 5.47 10.88 9.75
C VAL A 213 5.48 9.63 8.86
N PHE A 214 5.18 8.46 9.43
CA PHE A 214 4.99 7.24 8.64
C PHE A 214 3.80 7.36 7.67
N GLY A 215 2.67 7.91 8.10
CA GLY A 215 1.53 8.21 7.23
C GLY A 215 1.88 9.13 6.06
N LEU A 216 2.63 10.20 6.32
CA LEU A 216 3.12 11.13 5.29
C LEU A 216 4.10 10.45 4.32
N THR A 217 4.98 9.61 4.84
CA THR A 217 5.92 8.81 4.04
C THR A 217 5.16 7.91 3.05
N VAL A 218 4.12 7.22 3.54
CA VAL A 218 3.27 6.36 2.70
C VAL A 218 2.52 7.18 1.65
N PHE A 219 1.93 8.31 2.05
CA PHE A 219 1.24 9.21 1.14
C PHE A 219 2.15 9.65 -0.03
N ALA A 220 3.35 10.15 0.29
CA ALA A 220 4.32 10.57 -0.70
C ALA A 220 4.80 9.41 -1.59
N ALA A 221 5.09 8.24 -1.00
CA ALA A 221 5.50 7.05 -1.77
C ALA A 221 4.41 6.58 -2.73
N CYS A 222 3.13 6.63 -2.35
CA CYS A 222 2.01 6.33 -3.23
C CYS A 222 1.96 7.30 -4.43
N ILE A 223 2.20 8.59 -4.22
CA ILE A 223 2.25 9.57 -5.30
C ILE A 223 3.44 9.31 -6.23
N ILE A 224 4.64 9.09 -5.69
CA ILE A 224 5.85 8.88 -6.51
C ILE A 224 5.73 7.60 -7.36
N SER A 225 5.14 6.54 -6.81
CA SER A 225 4.94 5.26 -7.52
C SER A 225 3.72 5.23 -8.45
N SER A 226 2.81 6.20 -8.34
CA SER A 226 1.54 6.21 -9.08
C SER A 226 1.63 6.16 -10.62
N PRO A 227 2.69 6.64 -11.31
CA PRO A 227 2.83 6.42 -12.76
C PRO A 227 2.81 4.94 -13.15
N GLY A 228 3.30 4.05 -12.29
CA GLY A 228 3.25 2.61 -12.50
C GLY A 228 1.82 2.03 -12.48
N ASN A 229 0.88 2.67 -11.78
CA ASN A 229 -0.53 2.27 -11.81
C ASN A 229 -1.16 2.55 -13.18
N GLU A 230 -0.86 3.70 -13.79
CA GLU A 230 -1.32 4.07 -15.13
C GLU A 230 -0.70 3.16 -16.20
N TRP A 231 0.59 2.86 -16.08
CA TRP A 231 1.25 1.92 -16.98
C TRP A 231 0.63 0.52 -16.88
N ARG A 232 0.36 0.03 -15.65
CA ARG A 232 -0.33 -1.25 -15.45
C ARG A 232 -1.71 -1.23 -16.10
N GLY A 233 -2.51 -0.19 -15.85
CA GLY A 233 -3.86 -0.08 -16.41
C GLY A 233 -3.85 0.00 -17.93
N TYR A 234 -2.89 0.72 -18.53
CA TYR A 234 -2.69 0.78 -19.98
C TYR A 234 -2.36 -0.59 -20.58
N THR A 235 -1.55 -1.39 -19.88
CA THR A 235 -1.14 -2.75 -20.28
C THR A 235 -2.30 -3.75 -20.18
N LEU A 236 -3.21 -3.56 -19.22
CA LEU A 236 -4.35 -4.44 -18.98
C LEU A 236 -5.60 -4.09 -19.80
N GLN A 237 -5.52 -3.11 -20.71
CA GLN A 237 -6.66 -2.76 -21.56
C GLN A 237 -7.13 -3.97 -22.39
N PRO A 238 -8.45 -4.22 -22.47
CA PRO A 238 -8.97 -5.31 -23.29
C PRO A 238 -8.66 -5.04 -24.77
N PRO A 239 -8.27 -6.05 -25.56
CA PRO A 239 -7.77 -5.86 -26.93
C PRO A 239 -8.75 -5.11 -27.85
N ASN A 240 -10.06 -5.34 -27.65
CA ASN A 240 -11.15 -4.78 -28.43
C ASN A 240 -11.53 -3.33 -28.06
N ARG A 241 -10.97 -2.76 -26.97
CA ARG A 241 -11.21 -1.36 -26.55
C ARG A 241 -9.91 -0.66 -26.18
N LYS A 242 -8.79 -1.07 -26.79
CA LYS A 242 -7.48 -0.52 -26.50
C LYS A 242 -7.38 0.91 -27.02
N LEU A 243 -7.31 1.86 -26.10
CA LEU A 243 -7.11 3.26 -26.41
C LEU A 243 -5.63 3.56 -26.59
N PRO A 244 -5.26 4.48 -27.50
CA PRO A 244 -3.92 5.06 -27.55
C PRO A 244 -3.56 5.74 -26.23
N PHE A 245 -2.28 5.78 -25.88
CA PHE A 245 -1.82 6.33 -24.59
C PHE A 245 -2.29 7.77 -24.35
N ALA A 246 -2.32 8.61 -25.39
CA ALA A 246 -2.76 10.00 -25.30
C ALA A 246 -4.25 10.16 -24.95
N GLU A 247 -5.08 9.16 -25.24
CA GLU A 247 -6.50 9.14 -24.92
C GLU A 247 -6.78 8.43 -23.59
N TYR A 248 -5.96 7.42 -23.28
CA TYR A 248 -5.99 6.68 -22.02
C TYR A 248 -5.60 7.58 -20.85
N PHE A 249 -4.44 8.23 -20.92
CA PHE A 249 -3.90 9.02 -19.81
C PHE A 249 -4.60 10.37 -19.72
N LYS A 250 -5.35 10.57 -18.63
CA LYS A 250 -6.07 11.81 -18.33
C LYS A 250 -5.51 12.43 -17.05
N PRO A 251 -4.62 13.45 -17.15
CA PRO A 251 -3.89 13.99 -16.00
C PRO A 251 -4.77 14.40 -14.82
N VAL A 252 -5.93 15.02 -15.09
CA VAL A 252 -6.85 15.46 -14.03
C VAL A 252 -7.46 14.27 -13.27
N ASN A 253 -7.84 13.22 -13.99
CA ASN A 253 -8.39 12.01 -13.37
C ASN A 253 -7.30 11.28 -12.59
N TYR A 254 -6.10 11.22 -13.16
CA TYR A 254 -4.92 10.64 -12.53
C TYR A 254 -4.59 11.33 -11.20
N VAL A 255 -4.47 12.67 -11.17
CA VAL A 255 -4.16 13.41 -9.94
C VAL A 255 -5.22 13.20 -8.87
N ARG A 256 -6.51 13.22 -9.24
CA ARG A 256 -7.62 13.00 -8.31
C ARG A 256 -7.62 11.58 -7.74
N SER A 257 -7.56 10.58 -8.61
CA SER A 257 -7.56 9.16 -8.21
C SER A 257 -6.35 8.84 -7.34
N THR A 258 -5.17 9.28 -7.77
CA THR A 258 -3.91 9.11 -7.03
C THR A 258 -3.96 9.80 -5.67
N GLY A 259 -4.44 11.05 -5.61
CA GLY A 259 -4.51 11.81 -4.35
C GLY A 259 -5.41 11.15 -3.32
N VAL A 260 -6.61 10.70 -3.73
CA VAL A 260 -7.53 9.98 -2.83
C VAL A 260 -6.91 8.66 -2.38
N GLY A 261 -6.37 7.86 -3.32
CA GLY A 261 -5.73 6.58 -3.00
C GLY A 261 -4.54 6.74 -2.04
N ALA A 262 -3.66 7.71 -2.29
CA ALA A 262 -2.52 8.01 -1.42
C ALA A 262 -2.96 8.45 -0.03
N THR A 263 -4.03 9.24 0.08
CA THR A 263 -4.58 9.70 1.37
C THR A 263 -5.11 8.53 2.18
N ILE A 264 -5.91 7.65 1.55
CA ILE A 264 -6.44 6.44 2.21
C ILE A 264 -5.30 5.57 2.73
N MET A 265 -4.29 5.33 1.89
CA MET A 265 -3.12 4.53 2.25
C MET A 265 -2.33 5.14 3.41
N GLY A 266 -2.07 6.45 3.36
CA GLY A 266 -1.35 7.17 4.42
C GLY A 266 -2.06 7.09 5.77
N ILE A 267 -3.37 7.37 5.80
CA ILE A 267 -4.17 7.29 7.02
C ILE A 267 -4.22 5.85 7.54
N ALA A 268 -4.48 4.88 6.65
CA ALA A 268 -4.61 3.48 7.04
C ALA A 268 -3.35 2.94 7.71
N LEU A 269 -2.18 3.23 7.15
CA LEU A 269 -0.90 2.72 7.67
C LEU A 269 -0.41 3.52 8.88
N MET A 270 -0.72 4.81 8.99
CA MET A 270 -0.55 5.57 10.22
C MET A 270 -1.34 4.93 11.37
N VAL A 271 -2.65 4.67 11.17
CA VAL A 271 -3.49 4.01 12.19
C VAL A 271 -3.01 2.58 12.46
N GLY A 272 -2.60 1.86 11.42
CA GLY A 272 -2.00 0.54 11.57
C GLY A 272 -0.78 0.56 12.49
N MET A 273 0.11 1.54 12.31
CA MET A 273 1.30 1.70 13.16
C MET A 273 0.92 2.06 14.60
N LEU A 274 -0.10 2.90 14.81
CA LEU A 274 -0.60 3.22 16.15
C LEU A 274 -1.13 1.98 16.89
N ALA A 275 -1.59 0.96 16.16
CA ALA A 275 -2.08 -0.28 16.74
C ALA A 275 -0.98 -1.31 17.08
N THR A 276 0.23 -1.14 16.55
CA THR A 276 1.35 -2.11 16.69
C THR A 276 1.68 -2.46 18.14
N PRO A 277 1.81 -1.51 19.09
CA PRO A 277 2.17 -1.84 20.47
C PRO A 277 1.15 -2.76 21.14
N TYR A 278 -0.15 -2.55 20.89
CA TYR A 278 -1.21 -3.39 21.45
C TYR A 278 -1.17 -4.81 20.90
N ALA A 279 -0.80 -4.96 19.61
CA ALA A 279 -0.63 -6.27 19.01
C ALA A 279 0.58 -7.04 19.55
N GLU A 280 1.71 -6.36 19.77
CA GLU A 280 2.90 -6.96 20.38
C GLU A 280 2.60 -7.43 21.82
N ILE A 281 1.88 -6.62 22.60
CA ILE A 281 1.42 -6.97 23.96
C ILE A 281 0.48 -8.17 23.94
N ALA A 282 -0.52 -8.15 23.05
CA ALA A 282 -1.46 -9.27 22.90
C ALA A 282 -0.74 -10.57 22.51
N PHE A 283 0.24 -10.50 21.61
CA PHE A 283 1.03 -11.66 21.23
C PHE A 283 1.87 -12.20 22.39
N ALA A 284 2.52 -11.32 23.16
CA ALA A 284 3.27 -11.72 24.35
C ALA A 284 2.35 -12.42 25.38
N PHE A 285 1.14 -11.89 25.59
CA PHE A 285 0.14 -12.51 26.44
C PHE A 285 -0.26 -13.91 25.93
N VAL A 286 -0.58 -14.04 24.64
CA VAL A 286 -0.96 -15.32 24.01
C VAL A 286 0.19 -16.33 24.12
N LYS A 287 1.43 -15.91 23.89
CA LYS A 287 2.61 -16.77 24.02
C LYS A 287 2.78 -17.30 25.44
N GLY A 288 2.55 -16.47 26.45
CA GLY A 288 2.59 -16.86 27.87
C GLY A 288 1.41 -17.71 28.33
N HIS A 289 0.28 -17.68 27.60
CA HIS A 289 -0.98 -18.34 27.98
C HIS A 289 -1.54 -19.22 26.85
N SER A 290 -0.66 -19.86 26.09
CA SER A 290 -1.00 -20.59 24.86
C SER A 290 -2.11 -21.62 25.06
N MET A 291 -2.10 -22.34 26.19
CA MET A 291 -3.13 -23.33 26.53
C MET A 291 -4.52 -22.72 26.77
N VAL A 292 -4.59 -21.53 27.39
CA VAL A 292 -5.86 -20.82 27.63
C VAL A 292 -6.44 -20.33 26.32
N VAL A 293 -5.59 -19.80 25.43
CA VAL A 293 -6.01 -19.31 24.11
C VAL A 293 -6.48 -20.46 23.22
N ILE A 294 -5.78 -21.59 23.21
CA ILE A 294 -6.23 -22.81 22.51
C ILE A 294 -7.58 -23.27 23.06
N GLY A 295 -7.76 -23.27 24.38
CA GLY A 295 -9.03 -23.59 25.02
C GLY A 295 -10.18 -22.68 24.58
N ILE A 296 -9.96 -21.36 24.54
CA ILE A 296 -10.95 -20.37 24.08
C ILE A 296 -11.27 -20.56 22.58
N LEU A 297 -10.25 -20.80 21.75
CA LEU A 297 -10.45 -21.03 20.30
C LEU A 297 -11.21 -22.33 20.02
N LEU A 298 -10.93 -23.39 20.77
CA LEU A 298 -11.66 -24.66 20.68
C LEU A 298 -13.11 -24.49 21.14
N LEU A 299 -13.35 -23.81 22.26
CA LEU A 299 -14.70 -23.51 22.75
C LEU A 299 -15.47 -22.62 21.76
N GLY A 300 -14.83 -21.60 21.19
CA GLY A 300 -15.42 -20.75 20.16
C GLY A 300 -15.72 -21.50 18.88
N GLY A 301 -14.85 -22.41 18.45
CA GLY A 301 -15.05 -23.29 17.30
C GLY A 301 -16.21 -24.27 17.51
N ILE A 302 -16.32 -24.85 18.71
CA ILE A 302 -17.45 -25.70 19.10
C ILE A 302 -18.75 -24.88 19.13
N ALA A 303 -18.75 -23.70 19.75
CA ALA A 303 -19.93 -22.83 19.79
C ALA A 303 -20.38 -22.40 18.39
N ALA A 304 -19.45 -22.01 17.51
CA ALA A 304 -19.75 -21.65 16.12
C ALA A 304 -20.24 -22.85 15.29
N GLY A 305 -19.73 -24.05 15.56
CA GLY A 305 -20.18 -25.29 14.93
C GLY A 305 -21.57 -25.72 15.40
N VAL A 306 -21.90 -25.48 16.67
CA VAL A 306 -23.23 -25.72 17.26
C VAL A 306 -24.25 -24.72 16.75
N MET A 307 -23.90 -23.45 16.55
CA MET A 307 -24.79 -22.42 15.98
C MET A 307 -25.06 -22.59 14.47
N LYS A 308 -24.29 -23.42 13.76
CA LYS A 308 -24.51 -23.75 12.35
C LYS A 308 -25.42 -24.97 12.13
N ARG A 309 -25.88 -25.61 13.21
CA ARG A 309 -26.96 -26.61 13.20
C ARG A 309 -28.26 -25.94 13.60
#